data_AF-A0A8T0Z7G3-F1
#
_entry.id   AF-A0A8T0Z7G3-F1
#
_cell.length_a   1.000
_cell.length_b   1.000
_cell.length_c   1.000
_cell.angle_alpha   90.00
_cell.angle_beta   90.00
_cell.angle_gamma   90.00
#
_symmetry.space_group_name_H-M   'P 1'
#
loop_
_entity.id
_entity.type
_entity.pdbx_description
1 polymer ?
#
loop_
_entity_poly.entity_id
_entity_poly.type
_entity_poly.pdbx_seq_one_letter_code
_entity_poly.pdbx_strand_id
1 'polypeptide(L)'
;MTCNPTWEEIVEKIPGGQTAQDRPDIFARVWQLKFGAELKDLDEGVLGRVHARIYVVEFQKRGLPHAHILVILAEEDKPRTRQIIDKMVLAELPDKEKNPQ
;
A
#
# COMPACT_ATOMS: atom_id res chain seq x y z
N MET A 1 -1.26 0.66 -3.40
CA MET A 1 -0.17 0.31 -2.48
C MET A 1 1.20 0.34 -3.17
N THR A 2 2.18 1.11 -2.68
CA THR A 2 3.57 1.08 -3.18
C THR A 2 4.46 0.30 -2.22
N CYS A 3 5.36 -0.56 -2.72
CA CYS A 3 6.38 -1.19 -1.88
C CYS A 3 7.37 -0.16 -1.34
N ASN A 4 7.59 -0.16 -0.02
CA ASN A 4 8.65 0.62 0.61
C ASN A 4 9.86 -0.30 0.91
N PRO A 5 11.03 -0.08 0.29
CA PRO A 5 12.22 -0.89 0.53
C PRO A 5 12.80 -0.73 1.94
N THR A 6 12.37 0.29 2.71
CA THR A 6 12.85 0.55 4.08
C THR A 6 11.99 -0.09 5.17
N TRP A 7 10.98 -0.88 4.81
CA TRP A 7 10.24 -1.66 5.80
C TRP A 7 11.16 -2.56 6.62
N GLU A 8 10.97 -2.58 7.94
CA GLU A 8 11.79 -3.35 8.88
C GLU A 8 11.86 -4.82 8.49
N GLU A 9 10.75 -5.43 8.06
CA GLU A 9 10.71 -6.83 7.65
C GLU A 9 11.54 -7.14 6.40
N ILE A 10 11.84 -6.11 5.59
CA ILE A 10 12.75 -6.21 4.45
C ILE A 10 14.19 -6.02 4.96
N VAL A 11 14.47 -4.93 5.67
CA VAL A 11 15.82 -4.56 6.13
C VAL A 11 16.42 -5.65 7.02
N GLU A 12 15.66 -6.21 7.95
CA GLU A 12 16.12 -7.29 8.84
C GLU A 12 16.49 -8.58 8.12
N LYS A 13 15.90 -8.82 6.93
CA LYS A 13 16.10 -10.05 6.17
C LYS A 13 17.14 -9.91 5.06
N ILE A 14 17.56 -8.68 4.76
CA ILE A 14 18.60 -8.42 3.76
C ILE A 14 19.98 -8.72 4.38
N PRO A 15 20.80 -9.57 3.75
CA PRO A 15 22.17 -9.80 4.17
C PRO A 15 23.02 -8.52 4.13
N GLY A 16 23.99 -8.40 5.03
CA GLY A 16 24.90 -7.27 5.06
C GLY A 16 25.57 -7.00 3.71
N GLY A 17 25.56 -5.74 3.28
CA GLY A 17 26.15 -5.30 2.00
C GLY A 17 25.23 -5.43 0.78
N GLN A 18 24.03 -6.00 0.92
CA GLN A 18 23.01 -6.01 -0.13
C GLN A 18 21.97 -4.90 0.11
N THR A 19 21.31 -4.49 -0.95
CA THR A 19 20.14 -3.61 -0.94
C THR A 19 18.86 -4.41 -1.16
N ALA A 20 17.70 -3.79 -0.96
CA ALA A 20 16.42 -4.43 -1.27
C ALA A 20 16.36 -4.84 -2.74
N GLN A 21 16.90 -4.01 -3.64
CA GLN A 21 16.91 -4.28 -5.08
C GLN A 21 17.72 -5.53 -5.44
N ASP A 22 18.74 -5.88 -4.65
CA ASP A 22 19.54 -7.09 -4.84
C ASP A 22 18.79 -8.36 -4.42
N ARG A 23 17.70 -8.23 -3.64
CA ARG A 23 16.88 -9.32 -3.10
C ARG A 23 15.39 -9.15 -3.41
N PRO A 24 15.01 -9.24 -4.70
CA PRO A 24 13.62 -9.10 -5.13
C PRO A 24 12.69 -10.15 -4.54
N ASP A 25 13.21 -11.33 -4.21
CA ASP A 25 12.46 -12.36 -3.51
C ASP A 25 12.02 -11.94 -2.11
N ILE A 26 12.80 -11.10 -1.42
CA ILE A 26 12.47 -10.63 -0.07
C ILE A 26 11.39 -9.55 -0.14
N PHE A 27 11.64 -8.45 -0.87
CA PHE A 27 10.67 -7.35 -0.90
C PHE A 27 9.35 -7.78 -1.54
N ALA A 28 9.37 -8.65 -2.56
CA ALA A 28 8.13 -9.10 -3.20
C ALA A 28 7.27 -9.92 -2.24
N ARG A 29 7.87 -10.76 -1.40
CA ARG A 29 7.15 -11.55 -0.40
C ARG A 29 6.58 -10.67 0.71
N VAL A 30 7.37 -9.75 1.25
CA VAL A 30 6.89 -8.80 2.27
C VAL A 30 5.75 -7.95 1.72
N TRP A 31 5.93 -7.41 0.51
CA TRP A 31 4.89 -6.64 -0.16
C TRP A 31 3.63 -7.46 -0.40
N GLN A 32 3.73 -8.71 -0.87
CA GLN A 32 2.58 -9.57 -1.12
C GLN A 32 1.78 -9.85 0.17
N LEU A 33 2.47 -10.06 1.30
CA LEU A 33 1.83 -10.26 2.60
C LEU A 33 1.06 -9.01 3.04
N LYS A 34 1.70 -7.84 2.95
CA LYS A 34 1.06 -6.56 3.32
C LYS A 34 -0.08 -6.19 2.37
N PHE A 35 0.09 -6.44 1.06
CA PHE A 35 -0.95 -6.23 0.06
C PHE A 35 -2.15 -7.16 0.32
N GLY A 36 -1.91 -8.42 0.67
CA GLY A 36 -2.96 -9.35 1.07
C GLY A 36 -3.72 -8.89 2.31
N ALA A 37 -3.03 -8.33 3.32
CA ALA A 37 -3.67 -7.75 4.49
C ALA A 37 -4.52 -6.52 4.13
N GLU A 38 -4.02 -5.60 3.31
CA GLU A 38 -4.76 -4.43 2.85
C GLU A 38 -6.03 -4.83 2.06
N LEU A 39 -5.94 -5.84 1.19
CA LEU A 39 -7.11 -6.38 0.48
C LEU A 39 -8.13 -7.02 1.43
N LYS A 40 -7.65 -7.69 2.49
CA LYS A 40 -8.51 -8.29 3.50
C LYS A 40 -9.27 -7.21 4.28
N ASP A 41 -8.61 -6.13 4.68
CA ASP A 41 -9.26 -5.01 5.39
C ASP A 41 -10.37 -4.37 4.53
N LEU A 42 -10.15 -4.26 3.22
CA LEU A 42 -11.18 -3.82 2.26
C LEU A 42 -12.37 -4.78 2.23
N ASP A 43 -12.10 -6.09 2.17
CA ASP A 43 -13.14 -7.13 2.15
C ASP A 43 -13.92 -7.20 3.48
N GLU A 44 -13.29 -6.84 4.60
CA GLU A 44 -13.91 -6.71 5.92
C GLU A 44 -14.66 -5.38 6.12
N GLY A 45 -14.65 -4.51 5.11
CA GLY A 45 -15.50 -3.32 5.06
C GLY A 45 -14.92 -2.10 5.76
N VAL A 46 -13.59 -1.97 5.86
CA VAL A 46 -12.94 -0.78 6.45
C VAL A 46 -13.35 0.54 5.78
N LEU A 47 -13.78 0.48 4.51
CA LEU A 47 -14.30 1.62 3.73
C LEU A 47 -15.82 1.59 3.53
N GLY A 48 -16.55 0.71 4.24
CA GLY A 48 -17.96 0.40 4.00
C GLY A 48 -18.13 -0.85 3.13
N ARG A 49 -19.37 -1.13 2.69
CA ARG A 49 -19.67 -2.35 1.95
C ARG A 49 -19.08 -2.30 0.53
N VAL A 50 -18.12 -3.18 0.26
CA VAL A 50 -17.50 -3.34 -1.07
C VAL A 50 -18.34 -4.29 -1.93
N HIS A 51 -18.79 -3.82 -3.10
CA HIS A 51 -19.43 -4.67 -4.11
C HIS A 51 -18.41 -5.39 -4.98
N ALA A 52 -17.33 -4.70 -5.33
CA ALA A 52 -16.23 -5.25 -6.10
C ALA A 52 -14.96 -4.47 -5.86
N ARG A 53 -13.82 -5.12 -6.04
CA ARG A 53 -12.51 -4.47 -6.14
C ARG A 53 -11.75 -5.03 -7.32
N ILE A 54 -11.04 -4.15 -8.03
CA ILE A 54 -10.19 -4.48 -9.17
C ILE A 54 -8.81 -3.96 -8.83
N TYR A 55 -7.76 -4.72 -9.12
CA TYR A 55 -6.41 -4.22 -8.94
C TYR A 55 -5.50 -4.66 -10.08
N VAL A 56 -4.49 -3.85 -10.33
CA VAL A 56 -3.38 -4.15 -11.23
C VAL A 56 -2.09 -3.94 -10.46
N VAL A 57 -1.18 -4.90 -10.59
CA VAL A 57 0.17 -4.80 -10.01
C VAL A 57 1.14 -4.52 -11.15
N GLU A 58 1.86 -3.40 -11.03
CA GLU A 58 2.94 -3.01 -11.92
C GLU A 58 4.27 -2.94 -11.16
N PHE A 59 5.37 -3.09 -11.87
CA PHE A 59 6.70 -2.95 -11.31
C PHE A 59 7.27 -1.60 -11.72
N GLN A 60 7.49 -0.72 -10.75
CA GLN A 60 8.05 0.61 -10.98
C GLN A 60 9.53 0.54 -11.39
N LYS A 61 10.12 1.67 -11.79
CA LYS A 61 11.58 1.76 -11.97
C LYS A 61 12.28 1.22 -10.72
N ARG A 62 13.29 0.35 -10.92
CA ARG A 62 14.00 -0.43 -9.89
C ARG A 62 13.26 -1.70 -9.40
N GLY A 63 12.18 -2.10 -10.07
CA GLY A 63 11.57 -3.42 -9.90
C GLY A 63 10.75 -3.57 -8.62
N LEU A 64 10.34 -2.48 -7.98
CA LEU A 64 9.48 -2.53 -6.80
C LEU A 64 8.00 -2.63 -7.22
N PRO A 65 7.21 -3.51 -6.60
CA PRO A 65 5.80 -3.66 -6.94
C PRO A 65 4.98 -2.48 -6.46
N HIS A 66 4.00 -2.10 -7.27
CA HIS A 66 3.02 -1.07 -7.01
C HIS A 66 1.65 -1.56 -7.47
N ALA A 67 0.66 -1.51 -6.59
CA ALA A 67 -0.72 -1.85 -6.90
C ALA A 67 -1.59 -0.61 -7.03
N HIS A 68 -2.27 -0.50 -8.17
CA HIS A 68 -3.44 0.36 -8.35
C HIS A 68 -4.68 -0.44 -7.94
N ILE A 69 -5.48 0.06 -7.00
CA ILE A 69 -6.68 -0.61 -6.49
C ILE A 69 -7.88 0.30 -6.74
N LEU A 70 -8.87 -0.22 -7.45
CA LEU A 70 -10.18 0.40 -7.63
C LEU A 70 -11.19 -0.32 -6.73
N VAL A 71 -11.87 0.42 -5.87
CA VAL A 71 -12.91 -0.10 -4.97
C VAL A 71 -14.27 0.44 -5.39
N ILE A 72 -15.24 -0.46 -5.56
CA ILE A 72 -16.62 -0.15 -5.89
C ILE A 72 -17.47 -0.40 -4.65
N LEU A 73 -17.89 0.69 -4.00
CA LEU A 73 -18.71 0.66 -2.78
C LEU A 73 -20.21 0.57 -3.11
N ALA A 74 -20.98 0.03 -2.16
CA ALA A 74 -22.43 0.12 -2.13
C ALA A 74 -22.90 1.58 -2.12
N GLU A 75 -24.09 1.83 -2.66
CA GLU A 75 -24.59 3.19 -2.90
C GLU A 75 -24.70 4.01 -1.60
N GLU A 76 -25.11 3.34 -0.52
CA GLU A 76 -25.25 3.88 0.83
C GLU A 76 -23.92 4.27 1.49
N ASP A 77 -22.82 3.62 1.12
CA ASP A 77 -21.50 3.82 1.72
C ASP A 77 -20.61 4.76 0.90
N LYS A 78 -21.08 5.24 -0.27
CA LYS A 78 -20.30 6.14 -1.11
C LYS A 78 -20.05 7.49 -0.42
N PRO A 79 -18.80 7.99 -0.37
CA PRO A 79 -18.49 9.27 0.22
C PRO A 79 -18.91 10.44 -0.69
N ARG A 80 -20.15 10.88 -0.56
CA ARG A 80 -20.76 11.90 -1.44
C ARG A 80 -20.56 13.34 -0.97
N THR A 81 -20.11 13.54 0.25
CA THR A 81 -19.93 14.87 0.83
C THR A 81 -18.45 15.15 1.01
N ARG A 82 -18.09 16.42 0.85
CA ARG A 82 -16.73 16.89 1.11
C ARG A 82 -16.25 16.49 2.51
N GLN A 83 -17.10 16.63 3.52
CA GLN A 83 -16.73 16.34 4.91
C GLN A 83 -16.41 14.87 5.13
N ILE A 84 -17.03 13.95 4.38
CA ILE A 84 -16.68 12.53 4.44
C ILE A 84 -15.35 12.30 3.71
N ILE A 85 -15.19 12.86 2.50
CA ILE A 85 -13.95 12.73 1.72
C ILE A 85 -12.74 13.26 2.51
N ASP A 86 -12.86 14.44 3.12
CA ASP A 86 -11.81 15.08 3.92
C ASP A 86 -11.41 14.23 5.16
N LYS A 87 -12.29 13.34 5.64
CA LYS A 87 -11.98 12.40 6.72
C LYS A 87 -11.32 11.11 6.24
N MET A 88 -11.60 10.70 5.01
CA MET A 88 -11.09 9.45 4.43
C MET A 88 -9.72 9.63 3.77
N VAL A 89 -9.46 10.81 3.22
CA VAL A 89 -8.23 11.11 2.49
C VAL A 89 -7.40 12.11 3.29
N LEU A 90 -6.22 11.67 3.73
CA LEU A 90 -5.23 12.51 4.38
C LEU A 90 -3.93 12.48 3.59
N ALA A 91 -3.27 13.62 3.48
CA ALA A 91 -1.93 13.74 2.96
C ALA A 91 -1.12 14.64 3.90
N GLU A 92 0.04 14.16 4.32
CA GLU A 92 0.95 14.89 5.19
C GLU A 92 2.26 15.16 4.46
N LEU A 93 2.89 16.30 4.74
CA LEU A 93 4.24 16.55 4.28
C LEU A 93 5.21 15.70 5.12
N PRO A 94 6.20 15.03 4.49
CA PRO A 94 7.18 14.25 5.24
C PRO A 94 7.95 15.14 6.20
N ASP A 95 8.06 14.69 7.45
CA ASP A 95 8.90 15.30 8.48
C ASP A 95 10.36 15.26 8.02
N LYS A 96 11.02 16.43 7.94
CA LYS A 96 12.39 16.54 7.42
C LYS A 96 13.44 15.84 8.30
N GLU A 97 13.18 15.70 9.59
CA GLU A 97 14.13 15.07 10.52
C GLU A 97 13.92 13.56 10.57
N LYS A 98 12.66 13.09 10.54
CA LYS A 98 12.33 11.65 10.61
C LYS A 98 12.37 10.96 9.25
N ASN A 99 12.00 11.68 8.20
CA ASN A 99 11.92 11.19 6.82
C ASN A 99 12.68 12.15 5.88
N PRO A 100 14.00 12.33 6.07
CA PRO A 100 14.81 13.16 5.19
C PRO A 100 14.74 12.63 3.75
N GLN A 101 14.66 13.56 2.78
CA GLN A 101 14.66 13.26 1.34
C GLN A 101 16.05 12.95 0.81
#